data_AF-A0A952K2D8-F1
#
_entry.id   AF-A0A952K2D8-F1
#
_cell.length_a   1.000
_cell.length_b   1.000
_cell.length_c   1.000
_cell.angle_alpha   90.00
_cell.angle_beta   90.00
_cell.angle_gamma   90.00
#
_symmetry.space_group_name_H-M   'P 1'
#
loop_
_entity.id
_entity.type
_entity.pdbx_description
1 polymer ?
#
loop_
_entity_poly.entity_id
_entity_poly.type
_entity_poly.pdbx_seq_one_letter_code
_entity_poly.pdbx_strand_id
1 'polypeptide(L)'
;MQDPTVLLLSTSDTDLITARASGTRYRWANPSRLVDGELEELLAGADIAVVRILGGYRAWQDGIDTVVASGVPTVVVSGEQSPDADLMGHSTTPAGVALQAHIYLAQGGVGNLRQLHAFLCDTLLMTGFGFGSPETTPIWGILERTARDGDGPTIAVLYYRAQHLAGNTGYIEALCRAIEEAGGRPLPLFCASLRTADAGLLDAGLLDVLATADAMVTTVLAAGGATPATVTAGGNDDSWNVAHLATLDIPILQGLCLTSSRAQWQDNDDGMSPLDVATQVAVPEFDGRIITVPFSFKEIDDEGLISYVADAERCDRVAGLAVKHARLRAISAVDKRVVLVFSAYPTKHARIGNAVGLDTPASAVALLRAMRDAGYEIGDVPGVDAQDGDALIHALIERGGQDPDWLTDGQLAGNPIRLPAKDYRDWFAKLPRRLTDAVVKHWGPPPGELFVDRS
;
A
#
# COMPACT_ATOMS: atom_id res chain seq x y z
N MET A 1 30.69 33.90 -6.32
CA MET A 1 30.53 32.96 -7.44
C MET A 1 29.10 32.46 -7.41
N GLN A 2 28.41 32.42 -8.55
CA GLN A 2 27.11 31.75 -8.62
C GLN A 2 27.33 30.25 -8.37
N ASP A 3 26.44 29.64 -7.60
CA ASP A 3 26.45 28.20 -7.35
C ASP A 3 26.25 27.45 -8.68
N PRO A 4 27.11 26.50 -9.09
CA PRO A 4 26.97 25.82 -10.38
C PRO A 4 25.68 25.02 -10.49
N THR A 5 25.08 25.04 -11.68
CA THR A 5 23.86 24.31 -12.00
C THR A 5 24.22 22.96 -12.61
N VAL A 6 23.79 21.87 -11.96
CA VAL A 6 23.92 20.52 -12.51
C VAL A 6 22.58 20.09 -13.11
N LEU A 7 22.55 19.74 -14.39
CA LEU A 7 21.38 19.17 -15.05
C LEU A 7 21.38 17.64 -14.87
N LEU A 8 20.36 17.08 -14.24
CA LEU A 8 20.15 15.65 -14.05
C LEU A 8 19.03 15.14 -14.95
N LEU A 9 19.39 14.35 -15.95
CA LEU A 9 18.50 13.70 -16.89
C LEU A 9 18.43 12.21 -16.52
N SER A 10 17.39 11.82 -15.78
CA SER A 10 17.24 10.43 -15.32
C SER A 10 15.86 9.88 -15.63
N THR A 11 15.81 8.64 -16.14
CA THR A 11 14.54 7.91 -16.30
C THR A 11 13.96 7.46 -14.95
N SER A 12 14.76 7.51 -13.87
CA SER A 12 14.35 7.22 -12.50
C SER A 12 13.84 8.49 -11.84
N ASP A 13 12.52 8.60 -11.65
CA ASP A 13 11.91 9.72 -10.92
C ASP A 13 12.39 9.78 -9.46
N THR A 14 12.86 8.66 -8.89
CA THR A 14 13.51 8.65 -7.58
C THR A 14 14.75 9.55 -7.56
N ASP A 15 15.55 9.53 -8.62
CA ASP A 15 16.75 10.36 -8.72
C ASP A 15 16.38 11.84 -8.79
N LEU A 16 15.33 12.18 -9.53
CA LEU A 16 14.90 13.56 -9.71
C LEU A 16 14.31 14.12 -8.40
N ILE A 17 13.49 13.34 -7.71
CA ILE A 17 12.93 13.74 -6.40
C ILE A 17 14.05 13.88 -5.36
N THR A 18 15.04 12.97 -5.35
CA THR A 18 16.20 13.10 -4.44
C THR A 18 17.09 14.30 -4.75
N ALA A 19 17.28 14.63 -6.03
CA ALA A 19 17.98 15.84 -6.45
C ALA A 19 17.26 17.10 -5.99
N ARG A 20 15.92 17.12 -6.02
CA ARG A 20 15.13 18.21 -5.42
C ARG A 20 15.30 18.28 -3.90
N ALA A 21 15.18 17.14 -3.23
CA ALA A 21 15.26 17.05 -1.77
C ALA A 21 16.68 17.33 -1.21
N SER A 22 17.73 17.23 -2.04
CA SER A 22 19.11 17.53 -1.63
C SER A 22 19.29 19.00 -1.23
N GLY A 23 18.47 19.89 -1.81
CA GLY A 23 18.55 21.34 -1.68
C GLY A 23 19.72 21.97 -2.45
N THR A 24 20.43 21.17 -3.26
CA THR A 24 21.51 21.67 -4.14
C THR A 24 20.95 22.17 -5.45
N ARG A 25 21.74 22.94 -6.21
CA ARG A 25 21.30 23.56 -7.45
C ARG A 25 21.27 22.57 -8.62
N TYR A 26 20.30 21.65 -8.57
CA TYR A 26 19.96 20.78 -9.69
C TYR A 26 18.88 21.42 -10.57
N ARG A 27 18.97 21.15 -11.87
CA ARG A 27 17.82 21.06 -12.77
C ARG A 27 17.58 19.59 -13.07
N TRP A 28 16.34 19.20 -13.31
CA TRP A 28 16.02 17.80 -13.56
C TRP A 28 14.97 17.68 -14.65
N ALA A 29 15.05 16.58 -15.40
CA ALA A 29 13.97 16.14 -16.26
C ALA A 29 14.04 14.63 -16.47
N ASN A 30 12.88 14.03 -16.78
CA ASN A 30 12.81 12.64 -17.16
C ASN A 30 12.89 12.52 -18.70
N PRO A 31 13.93 11.89 -19.27
CA PRO A 31 14.11 11.78 -20.71
C PRO A 31 12.91 11.19 -21.47
N SER A 32 12.12 10.33 -20.81
CA SER A 32 10.94 9.71 -21.42
C SER A 32 9.73 10.65 -21.56
N ARG A 33 9.78 11.83 -20.94
CA ARG A 33 8.68 12.81 -20.90
C ARG A 33 9.07 14.17 -21.45
N LEU A 34 10.29 14.33 -21.94
CA LEU A 34 10.73 15.57 -22.59
C LEU A 34 9.93 15.82 -23.86
N VAL A 35 9.52 17.07 -24.06
CA VAL A 35 8.94 17.53 -25.32
C VAL A 35 10.00 18.18 -26.22
N ASP A 36 9.71 18.29 -27.52
CA ASP A 36 10.64 18.86 -28.49
C ASP A 36 11.10 20.28 -28.10
N GLY A 37 12.41 20.51 -28.08
CA GLY A 37 13.03 21.80 -27.72
C GLY A 37 13.29 22.01 -26.23
N GLU A 38 12.70 21.19 -25.34
CA GLU A 38 12.87 21.31 -23.90
C GLU A 38 14.30 20.95 -23.44
N LEU A 39 14.93 19.99 -24.12
CA LEU A 39 16.28 19.55 -23.79
C LEU A 39 17.31 20.69 -23.97
N GLU A 40 17.21 21.44 -25.07
CA GLU A 40 18.08 22.58 -25.35
C GLU A 40 17.88 23.71 -24.34
N GLU A 41 16.64 23.97 -23.92
CA GLU A 41 16.33 24.94 -22.88
C GLU A 41 16.91 24.54 -21.51
N LEU A 42 16.82 23.25 -21.16
CA LEU A 42 17.38 22.72 -19.92
C LEU A 42 18.91 22.80 -19.90
N LEU A 43 19.56 22.52 -21.03
CA LEU A 43 21.01 22.63 -21.23
C LEU A 43 21.49 24.08 -21.17
N ALA A 44 20.66 25.04 -21.59
CA ALA A 44 21.02 26.45 -21.58
C ALA A 44 21.29 26.95 -20.14
N GLY A 45 22.57 27.20 -19.83
CA GLY A 45 23.00 27.64 -18.50
C GLY A 45 23.11 26.52 -17.46
N ALA A 46 23.21 25.25 -17.90
CA ALA A 46 23.75 24.18 -17.10
C ALA A 46 25.30 24.21 -17.16
N ASP A 47 25.96 24.03 -16.02
CA ASP A 47 27.42 23.99 -15.94
C ASP A 47 27.95 22.56 -16.09
N ILE A 48 27.14 21.56 -15.73
CA ILE A 48 27.42 20.12 -15.84
C ILE A 48 26.13 19.40 -16.20
N ALA A 49 26.19 18.36 -17.02
CA ALA A 49 25.07 17.47 -17.33
C ALA A 49 25.35 16.04 -16.86
N VAL A 50 24.32 15.37 -16.34
CA VAL A 50 24.36 13.97 -15.91
C VAL A 50 23.19 13.25 -16.57
N VAL A 51 23.48 12.22 -17.35
CA VAL A 51 22.49 11.36 -18.01
C VAL A 51 22.53 9.98 -17.37
N ARG A 52 21.39 9.51 -16.87
CA ARG A 52 21.23 8.18 -16.29
C ARG A 52 20.00 7.46 -16.86
N ILE A 53 20.23 6.39 -17.61
CA ILE A 53 19.16 5.66 -18.32
C ILE A 53 19.33 4.15 -18.25
N LEU A 54 18.23 3.41 -18.40
CA LEU A 54 18.25 1.96 -18.63
C LEU A 54 18.28 1.65 -20.14
N GLY A 55 18.83 0.49 -20.51
CA GLY A 55 18.82 -0.01 -21.89
C GLY A 55 20.01 0.39 -22.75
N GLY A 56 21.05 0.97 -22.16
CA GLY A 56 22.28 1.34 -22.88
C GLY A 56 22.11 2.59 -23.75
N TYR A 57 23.17 2.94 -24.49
CA TYR A 57 23.22 4.16 -25.31
C TYR A 57 22.06 4.27 -26.32
N ARG A 58 21.71 3.15 -26.97
CA ARG A 58 20.65 3.11 -27.98
C ARG A 58 19.25 3.46 -27.47
N ALA A 59 19.02 3.35 -26.16
CA ALA A 59 17.72 3.65 -25.58
C ALA A 59 17.36 5.14 -25.68
N TRP A 60 18.35 6.03 -25.73
CA TRP A 60 18.15 7.47 -25.85
C TRP A 60 19.30 8.16 -26.60
N GLN A 61 19.69 7.55 -27.73
CA GLN A 61 20.87 7.93 -28.51
C GLN A 61 20.85 9.42 -28.91
N ASP A 62 19.79 9.89 -29.55
CA ASP A 62 19.70 11.26 -30.05
C ASP A 62 19.82 12.29 -28.92
N GLY A 63 19.24 11.99 -27.75
CA GLY A 63 19.34 12.85 -26.57
C GLY A 63 20.75 12.87 -25.99
N ILE A 64 21.40 11.72 -25.86
CA ILE A 64 22.81 11.64 -25.41
C ILE A 64 23.71 12.43 -26.37
N ASP A 65 23.57 12.22 -27.68
CA ASP A 65 24.38 12.90 -28.69
C ASP A 65 24.17 14.42 -28.63
N THR A 66 22.93 14.88 -28.42
CA THR A 66 22.61 16.30 -28.28
C THR A 66 23.25 16.91 -27.03
N VAL A 67 23.18 16.23 -25.88
CA VAL A 67 23.80 16.69 -24.62
C VAL A 67 25.31 16.75 -24.78
N VAL A 68 25.94 15.73 -25.36
CA VAL A 68 27.39 15.69 -25.60
C VAL A 68 27.81 16.79 -26.59
N ALA A 69 27.05 17.01 -27.66
CA ALA A 69 27.32 18.03 -28.66
C ALA A 69 27.15 19.47 -28.13
N SER A 70 26.41 19.67 -27.03
CA SER A 70 26.24 20.98 -26.40
C SER A 70 27.55 21.58 -25.85
N GLY A 71 28.57 20.76 -25.62
CA GLY A 71 29.85 21.16 -25.05
C GLY A 71 29.87 21.28 -23.52
N VAL A 72 28.73 21.08 -22.85
CA VAL A 72 28.66 21.00 -21.38
C VAL A 72 29.40 19.72 -20.90
N PRO A 73 30.24 19.79 -19.86
CA PRO A 73 30.82 18.60 -19.22
C PRO A 73 29.72 17.60 -18.85
N THR A 74 29.76 16.42 -19.46
CA THR A 74 28.66 15.46 -19.46
C THR A 74 29.12 14.12 -18.90
N VAL A 75 28.40 13.64 -17.91
CA VAL A 75 28.53 12.30 -17.35
C VAL A 75 27.38 11.45 -17.85
N VAL A 76 27.67 10.30 -18.48
CA VAL A 76 26.67 9.34 -18.97
C VAL A 76 26.86 8.02 -18.23
N VAL A 77 25.84 7.56 -17.52
CA VAL A 77 25.90 6.37 -16.66
C VAL A 77 24.66 5.49 -16.80
N SER A 78 24.78 4.24 -16.36
CA SER A 78 23.68 3.27 -16.40
C SER A 78 22.71 3.46 -15.23
N GLY A 79 21.43 3.15 -15.51
CA GLY A 79 20.40 2.95 -14.50
C GLY A 79 20.54 1.64 -13.72
N GLU A 80 21.35 0.69 -14.22
CA GLU A 80 21.58 -0.60 -13.57
C GLU A 80 22.49 -0.49 -12.34
N GLN A 81 22.54 -1.54 -11.52
CA GLN A 81 23.47 -1.60 -10.38
C GLN A 81 24.93 -1.67 -10.87
N SER A 82 25.17 -2.48 -11.90
CA SER A 82 26.48 -2.60 -12.54
C SER A 82 26.74 -1.40 -13.47
N PRO A 83 27.98 -0.88 -13.49
CA PRO A 83 28.35 0.15 -14.45
C PRO A 83 28.33 -0.43 -15.88
N ASP A 84 27.94 0.41 -16.83
CA ASP A 84 27.97 0.09 -18.27
C ASP A 84 29.12 0.86 -18.91
N ALA A 85 30.14 0.11 -19.35
CA ALA A 85 31.35 0.68 -19.94
C ALA A 85 31.08 1.38 -21.30
N ASP A 86 30.09 0.91 -22.07
CA ASP A 86 29.72 1.51 -23.35
C ASP A 86 29.10 2.89 -23.10
N LEU A 87 28.06 2.95 -22.25
CA LEU A 87 27.43 4.22 -21.84
C LEU A 87 28.45 5.19 -21.25
N MET A 88 29.31 4.73 -20.34
CA MET A 88 30.32 5.58 -19.72
C MET A 88 31.34 6.11 -20.74
N GLY A 89 31.60 5.38 -21.82
CA GLY A 89 32.46 5.81 -22.93
C GLY A 89 31.94 7.03 -23.68
N HIS A 90 30.65 7.35 -23.58
CA HIS A 90 30.04 8.56 -24.14
C HIS A 90 30.14 9.78 -23.22
N SER A 91 30.67 9.64 -22.00
CA SER A 91 30.93 10.77 -21.12
C SER A 91 32.04 11.66 -21.69
N THR A 92 31.90 12.98 -21.56
CA THR A 92 32.96 13.94 -21.92
C THR A 92 33.93 14.22 -20.77
N THR A 93 33.68 13.63 -19.61
CA THR A 93 34.50 13.72 -18.39
C THR A 93 35.45 12.52 -18.25
N PRO A 94 36.51 12.59 -17.41
CA PRO A 94 37.37 11.44 -17.13
C PRO A 94 36.58 10.21 -16.63
N ALA A 95 36.98 9.01 -17.04
CA ALA A 95 36.28 7.76 -16.71
C ALA A 95 36.07 7.54 -15.20
N GLY A 96 37.03 7.97 -14.37
CA GLY A 96 36.91 7.90 -12.91
C GLY A 96 35.78 8.78 -12.34
N VAL A 97 35.49 9.92 -13.00
CA VAL A 97 34.37 10.79 -12.61
C VAL A 97 33.04 10.13 -12.93
N ALA A 98 32.91 9.56 -14.13
CA ALA A 98 31.70 8.84 -14.52
C ALA A 98 31.45 7.61 -13.63
N LEU A 99 32.50 6.85 -13.29
CA LEU A 99 32.37 5.70 -12.39
C LEU A 99 31.92 6.12 -10.99
N GLN A 100 32.50 7.18 -10.44
CA GLN A 100 32.14 7.66 -9.11
C GLN A 100 30.70 8.21 -9.08
N ALA A 101 30.31 8.94 -10.13
CA ALA A 101 28.94 9.42 -10.30
C ALA A 101 27.93 8.26 -10.41
N HIS A 102 28.27 7.19 -11.14
CA HIS A 102 27.50 5.95 -11.19
C HIS A 102 27.29 5.39 -9.79
N ILE A 103 28.34 5.31 -8.97
CA ILE A 103 28.25 4.77 -7.60
C ILE A 103 27.33 5.62 -6.72
N TYR A 104 27.43 6.96 -6.75
CA TYR A 104 26.50 7.83 -6.00
C TYR A 104 25.04 7.60 -6.41
N LEU A 105 24.77 7.51 -7.72
CA LEU A 105 23.42 7.33 -8.24
C LEU A 105 22.88 5.90 -8.01
N ALA A 106 23.74 4.89 -8.05
CA ALA A 106 23.39 3.49 -7.76
C ALA A 106 23.06 3.28 -6.28
N GLN A 107 23.78 3.95 -5.36
CA GLN A 107 23.42 3.99 -3.94
C GLN A 107 22.17 4.85 -3.72
N GLY A 108 22.07 5.98 -4.41
CA GLY A 108 20.94 6.91 -4.35
C GLY A 108 20.73 7.54 -2.97
N GLY A 109 19.63 8.26 -2.80
CA GLY A 109 19.29 8.95 -1.55
C GLY A 109 19.78 10.40 -1.50
N VAL A 110 19.12 11.19 -0.67
CA VAL A 110 19.31 12.65 -0.56
C VAL A 110 20.75 13.04 -0.22
N GLY A 111 21.39 12.29 0.70
CA GLY A 111 22.80 12.51 1.08
C GLY A 111 23.75 12.32 -0.09
N ASN A 112 23.63 11.20 -0.80
CA ASN A 112 24.48 10.89 -1.96
C ASN A 112 24.27 11.88 -3.12
N LEU A 113 23.04 12.33 -3.40
CA LEU A 113 22.79 13.34 -4.42
C LEU A 113 23.39 14.71 -4.06
N ARG A 114 23.38 15.09 -2.78
CA ARG A 114 24.08 16.30 -2.31
C ARG A 114 25.58 16.19 -2.51
N GLN A 115 26.18 15.04 -2.15
CA GLN A 115 27.61 14.80 -2.33
C GLN A 115 28.01 14.67 -3.80
N LEU A 116 27.13 14.11 -4.65
CA LEU A 116 27.34 14.04 -6.09
C LEU A 116 27.46 15.43 -6.72
N HIS A 117 26.56 16.36 -6.36
CA HIS A 117 26.62 17.75 -6.84
C HIS A 117 27.96 18.39 -6.50
N ALA A 118 28.36 18.34 -5.23
CA ALA A 118 29.63 18.88 -4.76
C ALA A 118 30.84 18.19 -5.42
N PHE A 119 30.81 16.86 -5.55
CA PHE A 119 31.83 16.07 -6.24
C PHE A 119 32.01 16.52 -7.69
N LEU A 120 30.93 16.64 -8.45
CA LEU A 120 31.01 17.04 -9.84
C LEU A 120 31.51 18.48 -9.98
N CYS A 121 31.03 19.40 -9.15
CA CYS A 121 31.46 20.80 -9.18
C CYS A 121 32.95 20.94 -8.83
N ASP A 122 33.40 20.34 -7.73
CA ASP A 122 34.80 20.44 -7.30
C ASP A 122 35.75 19.75 -8.29
N THR A 123 35.33 18.63 -8.88
CA THR A 123 36.17 17.85 -9.79
C THR A 123 36.25 18.44 -11.19
N LEU A 124 35.15 18.96 -11.73
CA LEU A 124 35.06 19.42 -13.12
C LEU A 124 35.23 20.93 -13.26
N LEU A 125 34.80 21.70 -12.26
CA LEU A 125 34.83 23.17 -12.28
C LEU A 125 35.85 23.75 -11.30
N MET A 126 36.59 22.90 -10.58
CA MET A 126 37.63 23.30 -9.61
C MET A 126 37.08 24.23 -8.51
N THR A 127 35.84 24.00 -8.08
CA THR A 127 35.25 24.67 -6.91
C THR A 127 35.81 24.12 -5.60
N GLY A 128 35.23 24.50 -4.46
CA GLY A 128 35.70 24.07 -3.13
C GLY A 128 34.57 23.85 -2.13
N PHE A 129 33.51 23.15 -2.53
CA PHE A 129 32.42 22.77 -1.64
C PHE A 129 32.85 21.73 -0.61
N GLY A 130 33.72 20.81 -1.01
CA GLY A 130 34.07 19.61 -0.27
C GLY A 130 33.00 18.53 -0.43
N PHE A 131 33.43 17.29 -0.68
CA PHE A 131 32.54 16.14 -0.82
C PHE A 131 33.04 14.93 -0.03
N GLY A 132 32.11 14.15 0.53
CA GLY A 132 32.37 12.85 1.15
C GLY A 132 32.13 11.71 0.17
N SER A 133 32.72 10.53 0.42
CA SER A 133 32.52 9.33 -0.42
C SER A 133 31.05 8.86 -0.46
N PRO A 134 30.62 8.11 -1.51
CA PRO A 134 29.29 7.53 -1.57
C PRO A 134 29.00 6.67 -0.34
N GLU A 135 27.85 6.90 0.29
CA GLU A 135 27.38 6.13 1.42
C GLU A 135 26.52 4.97 0.94
N THR A 136 26.81 3.76 1.42
CA THR A 136 26.00 2.58 1.13
C THR A 136 24.66 2.68 1.83
N THR A 137 23.58 2.59 1.06
CA THR A 137 22.22 2.68 1.60
C THR A 137 21.67 1.27 1.87
N PRO A 138 21.18 0.97 3.09
CA PRO A 138 20.68 -0.36 3.44
C PRO A 138 19.60 -0.88 2.49
N ILE A 139 19.56 -2.19 2.24
CA ILE A 139 18.54 -2.84 1.40
C ILE A 139 17.14 -2.84 2.07
N TRP A 140 17.12 -2.72 3.39
CA TRP A 140 15.94 -2.54 4.21
C TRP A 140 16.29 -1.68 5.44
N GLY A 141 15.30 -1.10 6.10
CA GLY A 141 15.49 -0.36 7.34
C GLY A 141 14.19 0.17 7.91
N ILE A 142 14.28 0.80 9.09
CA ILE A 142 13.15 1.42 9.79
C ILE A 142 13.10 2.90 9.41
N LEU A 143 11.91 3.43 9.17
CA LEU A 143 11.73 4.88 9.09
C LEU A 143 11.73 5.46 10.51
N GLU A 144 12.77 6.22 10.84
CA GLU A 144 12.88 6.90 12.13
C GLU A 144 11.74 7.91 12.33
N ARG A 145 11.03 7.78 13.44
CA ARG A 145 9.88 8.62 13.81
C ARG A 145 9.79 8.76 15.32
N THR A 146 9.26 9.89 15.77
CA THR A 146 8.88 10.05 17.19
C THR A 146 7.57 9.32 17.43
N ALA A 147 7.65 8.09 17.94
CA ALA A 147 6.48 7.30 18.28
C ALA A 147 5.71 7.92 19.46
N ARG A 148 4.37 7.83 19.42
CA ARG A 148 3.54 8.06 20.60
C ARG A 148 3.64 6.84 21.52
N ASP A 149 3.73 7.08 22.83
CA ASP A 149 3.66 5.99 23.80
C ASP A 149 2.28 5.31 23.73
N GLY A 150 2.30 3.98 23.73
CA GLY A 150 1.09 3.16 23.67
C GLY A 150 1.40 1.68 23.89
N ASP A 151 0.40 0.97 24.39
CA ASP A 151 0.40 -0.48 24.70
C ASP A 151 -0.41 -1.29 23.69
N GLY A 152 -0.87 -0.66 22.61
CA GLY A 152 -1.60 -1.30 21.52
C GLY A 152 -0.73 -2.22 20.65
N PRO A 153 -1.36 -2.97 19.73
CA PRO A 153 -0.65 -3.91 18.86
C PRO A 153 0.33 -3.19 17.94
N THR A 154 1.44 -3.84 17.64
CA THR A 154 2.46 -3.35 16.70
C THR A 154 2.03 -3.66 15.27
N ILE A 155 1.92 -2.64 14.43
CA ILE A 155 1.50 -2.76 13.02
C ILE A 155 2.69 -2.41 12.13
N ALA A 156 3.25 -3.41 11.45
CA ALA A 156 4.29 -3.17 10.46
C ALA A 156 3.69 -2.44 9.24
N VAL A 157 4.38 -1.41 8.74
CA VAL A 157 3.99 -0.69 7.52
C VAL A 157 5.12 -0.82 6.51
N LEU A 158 4.98 -1.74 5.57
CA LEU A 158 6.03 -2.07 4.63
C LEU A 158 5.87 -1.34 3.30
N TYR A 159 6.93 -0.67 2.86
CA TYR A 159 6.94 0.12 1.62
C TYR A 159 8.26 0.01 0.85
N TYR A 160 8.27 0.50 -0.39
CA TYR A 160 9.44 0.39 -1.25
C TYR A 160 10.60 1.28 -0.79
N ARG A 161 11.80 0.69 -0.74
CA ARG A 161 13.08 1.41 -0.56
C ARG A 161 13.26 2.58 -1.51
N ALA A 162 12.78 2.47 -2.75
CA ALA A 162 12.83 3.57 -3.72
C ALA A 162 12.12 4.83 -3.20
N GLN A 163 10.96 4.67 -2.54
CA GLN A 163 10.22 5.79 -1.96
C GLN A 163 10.94 6.38 -0.74
N HIS A 164 11.59 5.53 0.07
CA HIS A 164 12.43 5.97 1.18
C HIS A 164 13.59 6.83 0.69
N LEU A 165 14.33 6.33 -0.31
CA LEU A 165 15.45 7.07 -0.89
C LEU A 165 15.00 8.39 -1.52
N ALA A 166 13.87 8.40 -2.22
CA ALA A 166 13.23 9.59 -2.76
C ALA A 166 12.84 10.63 -1.70
N GLY A 167 12.77 10.25 -0.42
CA GLY A 167 12.16 11.09 0.61
C GLY A 167 10.63 11.22 0.47
N ASN A 168 10.01 10.45 -0.43
CA ASN A 168 8.58 10.43 -0.66
C ASN A 168 7.89 9.51 0.36
N THR A 169 8.03 9.81 1.64
CA THR A 169 7.53 9.00 2.76
C THR A 169 6.27 9.58 3.41
N GLY A 170 5.75 10.70 2.90
CA GLY A 170 4.61 11.41 3.48
C GLY A 170 3.35 10.56 3.61
N TYR A 171 3.06 9.69 2.63
CA TYR A 171 1.91 8.78 2.72
C TYR A 171 2.08 7.69 3.79
N ILE A 172 3.30 7.25 4.04
CA ILE A 172 3.63 6.29 5.12
C ILE A 172 3.49 6.97 6.48
N GLU A 173 3.95 8.21 6.60
CA GLU A 173 3.77 9.01 7.81
C GLU A 173 2.28 9.19 8.15
N ALA A 174 1.44 9.50 7.14
CA ALA A 174 0.00 9.63 7.33
C ALA A 174 -0.66 8.33 7.81
N LEU A 175 -0.31 7.19 7.22
CA LEU A 175 -0.81 5.89 7.66
C LEU A 175 -0.33 5.54 9.08
N CYS A 176 0.92 5.85 9.41
CA CYS A 176 1.44 5.62 10.76
C CYS A 176 0.70 6.45 11.81
N ARG A 177 0.37 7.72 11.52
CA ARG A 177 -0.47 8.55 12.40
C ARG A 177 -1.87 7.96 12.59
N ALA A 178 -2.49 7.48 11.51
CA ALA A 178 -3.80 6.83 11.59
C ALA A 178 -3.75 5.53 12.44
N ILE A 179 -2.64 4.77 12.38
CA ILE A 179 -2.41 3.62 13.25
C ILE A 179 -2.31 4.04 14.72
N GLU A 180 -1.57 5.11 15.03
CA GLU A 180 -1.48 5.67 16.38
C GLU A 180 -2.86 6.12 16.89
N GLU A 181 -3.67 6.76 16.05
CA GLU A 181 -5.03 7.22 16.38
C GLU A 181 -6.02 6.05 16.56
N ALA A 182 -5.83 4.94 15.85
CA ALA A 182 -6.55 3.70 16.06
C ALA A 182 -6.12 2.94 17.34
N GLY A 183 -5.06 3.41 18.02
CA GLY A 183 -4.51 2.82 19.22
C GLY A 183 -3.60 1.62 18.94
N GLY A 184 -2.84 1.66 17.85
CA GLY A 184 -1.74 0.73 17.55
C GLY A 184 -0.37 1.43 17.56
N ARG A 185 0.70 0.64 17.47
CA ARG A 185 2.09 1.11 17.40
C ARG A 185 2.63 0.90 15.99
N PRO A 186 2.85 1.94 15.17
CA PRO A 186 3.35 1.75 13.81
C PRO A 186 4.83 1.37 13.81
N LEU A 187 5.19 0.38 12.98
CA LEU A 187 6.56 -0.03 12.69
C LEU A 187 6.82 0.11 11.16
N PRO A 188 7.13 1.32 10.68
CA PRO A 188 7.35 1.55 9.25
C PRO A 188 8.71 1.01 8.79
N LEU A 189 8.68 0.12 7.82
CA LEU A 189 9.84 -0.59 7.28
C LEU A 189 9.91 -0.35 5.77
N PHE A 190 11.09 -0.01 5.26
CA PHE A 190 11.34 -0.02 3.82
C PHE A 190 12.11 -1.27 3.43
N CYS A 191 11.85 -1.81 2.24
CA CYS A 191 12.65 -2.87 1.64
C CYS A 191 12.66 -2.78 0.12
N ALA A 192 13.64 -3.41 -0.53
CA ALA A 192 13.63 -3.55 -1.99
C ALA A 192 12.55 -4.54 -2.48
N SER A 193 12.41 -5.69 -1.81
CA SER A 193 11.47 -6.74 -2.18
C SER A 193 11.21 -7.67 -1.00
N LEU A 194 9.96 -8.13 -0.84
CA LEU A 194 9.60 -9.20 0.09
C LEU A 194 9.96 -10.60 -0.41
N ARG A 195 10.23 -10.76 -1.71
CA ARG A 195 10.63 -12.05 -2.30
C ARG A 195 12.04 -12.48 -1.88
N THR A 196 12.90 -11.50 -1.59
CA THR A 196 14.30 -11.70 -1.21
C THR A 196 14.58 -11.14 0.18
N ALA A 197 13.60 -11.25 1.10
CA ALA A 197 13.68 -10.69 2.45
C ALA A 197 14.88 -11.22 3.27
N ASP A 198 15.41 -12.39 2.92
CA ASP A 198 16.54 -13.07 3.57
C ASP A 198 17.93 -12.69 3.04
N ALA A 199 18.05 -11.84 2.01
CA ALA A 199 19.34 -11.59 1.35
C ALA A 199 20.29 -10.62 2.11
N GLY A 200 20.00 -10.28 3.37
CA GLY A 200 20.77 -9.30 4.15
C GLY A 200 21.77 -9.93 5.13
N LEU A 201 23.05 -9.54 5.02
CA LEU A 201 24.19 -9.96 5.87
C LEU A 201 24.19 -9.34 7.30
N LEU A 202 23.04 -9.16 7.95
CA LEU A 202 22.97 -8.61 9.31
C LEU A 202 22.33 -9.63 10.26
N ASP A 203 22.87 -9.73 11.48
CA ASP A 203 22.56 -10.75 12.51
C ASP A 203 21.10 -10.76 13.02
N ALA A 204 20.26 -9.83 12.55
CA ALA A 204 18.79 -9.90 12.60
C ALA A 204 18.23 -9.43 11.24
N GLY A 205 17.53 -10.31 10.53
CA GLY A 205 16.97 -10.04 9.21
C GLY A 205 15.69 -9.21 9.26
N LEU A 206 15.22 -8.73 8.10
CA LEU A 206 13.93 -8.05 7.97
C LEU A 206 12.78 -8.89 8.56
N LEU A 207 12.83 -10.22 8.38
CA LEU A 207 11.82 -11.15 8.91
C LEU A 207 11.80 -11.20 10.44
N ASP A 208 12.96 -11.12 11.10
CA ASP A 208 13.04 -11.12 12.57
C ASP A 208 12.36 -9.89 13.15
N VAL A 209 12.54 -8.73 12.50
CA VAL A 209 11.85 -7.49 12.89
C VAL A 209 10.35 -7.61 12.61
N LEU A 210 9.94 -8.15 11.45
CA LEU A 210 8.54 -8.37 11.13
C LEU A 210 7.84 -9.34 12.08
N ALA A 211 8.57 -10.34 12.62
CA ALA A 211 8.05 -11.28 13.61
C ALA A 211 7.68 -10.63 14.95
N THR A 212 8.11 -9.38 15.19
CA THR A 212 7.71 -8.60 16.37
C THR A 212 6.39 -7.86 16.18
N ALA A 213 5.86 -7.80 14.95
CA ALA A 213 4.59 -7.16 14.66
C ALA A 213 3.40 -8.12 14.90
N ASP A 214 2.22 -7.56 15.18
CA ASP A 214 0.98 -8.30 15.36
C ASP A 214 0.14 -8.36 14.06
N ALA A 215 0.39 -7.44 13.13
CA ALA A 215 -0.14 -7.42 11.77
C ALA A 215 0.78 -6.58 10.86
N MET A 216 0.67 -6.80 9.55
CA MET A 216 1.43 -6.05 8.55
C MET A 216 0.48 -5.39 7.54
N VAL A 217 0.66 -4.10 7.29
CA VAL A 217 0.16 -3.41 6.10
C VAL A 217 1.31 -3.32 5.10
N THR A 218 1.14 -3.89 3.92
CA THR A 218 2.15 -3.86 2.85
C THR A 218 1.65 -3.09 1.64
N THR A 219 2.51 -2.28 1.06
CA THR A 219 2.26 -1.53 -0.19
C THR A 219 3.11 -2.03 -1.35
N VAL A 220 3.84 -3.14 -1.16
CA VAL A 220 4.72 -3.71 -2.19
C VAL A 220 4.01 -4.82 -2.96
N LEU A 221 4.56 -5.18 -4.13
CA LEU A 221 4.09 -6.29 -4.95
C LEU A 221 4.12 -7.64 -4.19
N ALA A 222 3.48 -8.63 -4.81
CA ALA A 222 3.47 -9.99 -4.31
C ALA A 222 4.87 -10.61 -4.19
N ALA A 223 5.03 -11.44 -3.16
CA ALA A 223 6.28 -12.04 -2.74
C ALA A 223 6.46 -13.46 -3.28
N GLY A 224 5.38 -14.22 -3.51
CA GLY A 224 5.49 -15.65 -3.79
C GLY A 224 6.10 -16.03 -5.14
N GLY A 225 6.04 -15.16 -6.16
CA GLY A 225 6.62 -15.46 -7.47
C GLY A 225 6.58 -14.29 -8.46
N ALA A 226 7.24 -14.46 -9.60
CA ALA A 226 7.26 -13.47 -10.70
C ALA A 226 6.21 -13.75 -11.78
N THR A 227 5.72 -15.00 -11.89
CA THR A 227 4.89 -15.48 -12.99
C THR A 227 3.59 -16.09 -12.49
N PRO A 228 2.59 -15.28 -12.12
CA PRO A 228 1.32 -15.78 -11.57
C PRO A 228 0.55 -16.66 -12.56
N ALA A 229 0.72 -16.45 -13.87
CA ALA A 229 0.05 -17.20 -14.93
C ALA A 229 0.35 -18.71 -14.94
N THR A 230 1.42 -19.17 -14.29
CA THR A 230 1.79 -20.59 -14.23
C THR A 230 1.29 -21.29 -12.95
N VAL A 231 0.62 -20.55 -12.06
CA VAL A 231 0.27 -20.97 -10.69
C VAL A 231 -1.26 -20.92 -10.46
N THR A 232 -2.04 -20.90 -11.55
CA THR A 232 -3.50 -20.99 -11.48
C THR A 232 -3.94 -22.45 -11.43
N ALA A 233 -5.22 -22.71 -11.17
CA ALA A 233 -5.79 -24.06 -11.13
C ALA A 233 -5.32 -24.96 -12.31
N GLY A 234 -4.68 -26.09 -11.99
CA GLY A 234 -4.08 -27.01 -12.96
C GLY A 234 -2.64 -26.68 -13.37
N GLY A 235 -2.06 -25.62 -12.81
CA GLY A 235 -0.66 -25.21 -12.92
C GLY A 235 0.24 -25.79 -11.83
N ASN A 236 1.42 -25.19 -11.65
CA ASN A 236 2.42 -25.63 -10.66
C ASN A 236 2.40 -24.72 -9.42
N ASP A 237 1.47 -24.99 -8.51
CA ASP A 237 1.26 -24.21 -7.29
C ASP A 237 2.51 -24.14 -6.40
N ASP A 238 3.34 -25.19 -6.41
CA ASP A 238 4.60 -25.27 -5.65
C ASP A 238 5.64 -24.21 -6.06
N SER A 239 5.48 -23.58 -7.24
CA SER A 239 6.38 -22.51 -7.71
C SER A 239 6.10 -21.14 -7.08
N TRP A 240 4.98 -20.98 -6.36
CA TRP A 240 4.65 -19.77 -5.61
C TRP A 240 4.87 -19.99 -4.12
N ASN A 241 5.94 -19.39 -3.59
CA ASN A 241 6.39 -19.68 -2.23
C ASN A 241 6.35 -18.44 -1.33
N VAL A 242 5.42 -18.45 -0.38
CA VAL A 242 5.27 -17.44 0.68
C VAL A 242 5.56 -17.99 2.07
N ALA A 243 6.23 -19.15 2.17
CA ALA A 243 6.45 -19.85 3.45
C ALA A 243 7.15 -18.96 4.48
N HIS A 244 8.14 -18.16 4.06
CA HIS A 244 8.87 -17.22 4.93
C HIS A 244 8.00 -16.09 5.50
N LEU A 245 6.91 -15.72 4.82
CA LEU A 245 5.91 -14.78 5.34
C LEU A 245 4.85 -15.50 6.18
N ALA A 246 4.46 -16.71 5.78
CA ALA A 246 3.49 -17.52 6.51
C ALA A 246 4.00 -17.95 7.89
N THR A 247 5.32 -18.15 8.07
CA THR A 247 5.94 -18.44 9.38
C THR A 247 5.78 -17.31 10.39
N LEU A 248 5.53 -16.07 9.95
CA LEU A 248 5.24 -14.96 10.85
C LEU A 248 3.89 -15.15 11.56
N ASP A 249 2.95 -15.89 10.95
CA ASP A 249 1.61 -16.14 11.49
C ASP A 249 0.90 -14.84 11.89
N ILE A 250 0.93 -13.81 11.04
CA ILE A 250 0.22 -12.54 11.28
C ILE A 250 -0.70 -12.18 10.11
N PRO A 251 -1.77 -11.40 10.34
CA PRO A 251 -2.57 -10.86 9.26
C PRO A 251 -1.73 -9.94 8.37
N ILE A 252 -1.70 -10.23 7.06
CA ILE A 252 -1.03 -9.38 6.06
C ILE A 252 -2.11 -8.69 5.23
N LEU A 253 -2.17 -7.37 5.33
CA LEU A 253 -3.14 -6.52 4.67
C LEU A 253 -2.46 -5.76 3.53
N GLN A 254 -3.06 -5.76 2.35
CA GLN A 254 -2.60 -4.94 1.23
C GLN A 254 -3.19 -3.53 1.35
N GLY A 255 -2.33 -2.55 1.62
CA GLY A 255 -2.68 -1.13 1.53
C GLY A 255 -2.50 -0.66 0.10
N LEU A 256 -3.57 -0.20 -0.55
CA LEU A 256 -3.53 0.14 -1.97
C LEU A 256 -3.00 1.57 -2.17
N CYS A 257 -2.00 1.71 -3.04
CA CYS A 257 -1.37 2.98 -3.42
C CYS A 257 -1.56 3.16 -4.92
N LEU A 258 -2.65 3.82 -5.34
CA LEU A 258 -3.06 3.81 -6.75
C LEU A 258 -2.10 4.59 -7.63
N THR A 259 -1.91 4.10 -8.85
CA THR A 259 -1.07 4.77 -9.86
C THR A 259 -1.84 5.84 -10.66
N SER A 260 -3.07 6.15 -10.24
CA SER A 260 -3.94 7.22 -10.72
C SER A 260 -4.13 8.30 -9.65
N SER A 261 -4.57 9.48 -10.06
CA SER A 261 -4.82 10.59 -9.14
C SER A 261 -6.07 10.35 -8.28
N ARG A 262 -6.13 11.03 -7.14
CA ARG A 262 -7.31 10.95 -6.25
C ARG A 262 -8.58 11.44 -6.94
N ALA A 263 -8.46 12.46 -7.79
CA ALA A 263 -9.59 13.00 -8.55
C ALA A 263 -10.16 11.95 -9.52
N GLN A 264 -9.28 11.27 -10.28
CA GLN A 264 -9.70 10.20 -11.20
C GLN A 264 -10.38 9.05 -10.46
N TRP A 265 -9.86 8.66 -9.29
CA TRP A 265 -10.47 7.63 -8.45
C TRP A 265 -11.87 8.03 -7.97
N GLN A 266 -12.04 9.28 -7.53
CA GLN A 266 -13.31 9.75 -6.97
C GLN A 266 -14.41 9.86 -8.03
N ASP A 267 -14.04 10.22 -9.26
CA ASP A 267 -14.97 10.44 -10.38
C ASP A 267 -15.27 9.15 -11.18
N ASN A 268 -14.53 8.06 -10.94
CA ASN A 268 -14.67 6.80 -11.66
C ASN A 268 -15.29 5.69 -10.78
N ASP A 269 -16.42 5.14 -11.22
CA ASP A 269 -17.07 4.00 -10.55
C ASP A 269 -16.32 2.67 -10.75
N ASP A 270 -15.40 2.57 -11.72
CA ASP A 270 -14.53 1.40 -11.91
C ASP A 270 -13.48 1.27 -10.79
N GLY A 271 -13.22 2.36 -10.05
CA GLY A 271 -12.40 2.38 -8.84
C GLY A 271 -10.90 2.16 -9.01
N MET A 272 -10.41 1.36 -9.96
CA MET A 272 -8.98 1.10 -10.15
C MET A 272 -8.62 0.93 -11.62
N SER A 273 -7.38 1.28 -11.98
CA SER A 273 -6.86 0.99 -13.31
C SER A 273 -6.67 -0.53 -13.49
N PRO A 274 -6.74 -1.09 -14.72
CA PRO A 274 -6.47 -2.51 -14.96
C PRO A 274 -5.09 -2.96 -14.45
N LEU A 275 -4.10 -2.06 -14.50
CA LEU A 275 -2.77 -2.30 -13.95
C LEU A 275 -2.80 -2.45 -12.43
N ASP A 276 -3.49 -1.55 -11.72
CA ASP A 276 -3.61 -1.60 -10.26
C ASP A 276 -4.41 -2.83 -9.81
N VAL A 277 -5.49 -3.19 -10.52
CA VAL A 277 -6.26 -4.42 -10.26
C VAL A 277 -5.36 -5.65 -10.35
N ALA A 278 -4.55 -5.76 -11.41
CA ALA A 278 -3.65 -6.90 -11.57
C ALA A 278 -2.55 -6.91 -10.49
N THR A 279 -1.86 -5.78 -10.31
CA THR A 279 -0.61 -5.74 -9.53
C THR A 279 -0.80 -5.53 -8.03
N GLN A 280 -1.91 -4.91 -7.60
CA GLN A 280 -2.19 -4.59 -6.20
C GLN A 280 -3.36 -5.41 -5.62
N VAL A 281 -4.14 -6.12 -6.43
CA VAL A 281 -5.25 -6.96 -5.93
C VAL A 281 -5.06 -8.41 -6.34
N ALA A 282 -5.24 -8.73 -7.62
CA ALA A 282 -5.32 -10.12 -8.09
C ALA A 282 -4.04 -10.91 -7.83
N VAL A 283 -2.86 -10.34 -8.08
CA VAL A 283 -1.58 -11.04 -7.83
C VAL A 283 -1.26 -11.13 -6.32
N PRO A 284 -1.42 -10.05 -5.53
CA PRO A 284 -1.33 -10.14 -4.07
C PRO A 284 -2.27 -11.15 -3.38
N GLU A 285 -3.42 -11.48 -3.97
CA GLU A 285 -4.30 -12.54 -3.44
C GLU A 285 -3.64 -13.93 -3.43
N PHE A 286 -2.70 -14.20 -4.36
CA PHE A 286 -1.94 -15.47 -4.38
C PHE A 286 -1.01 -15.59 -3.17
N ASP A 287 -0.60 -14.47 -2.56
CA ASP A 287 0.15 -14.48 -1.28
C ASP A 287 -0.77 -14.71 -0.05
N GLY A 288 -2.10 -14.77 -0.23
CA GLY A 288 -3.06 -14.85 0.87
C GLY A 288 -3.28 -13.52 1.60
N ARG A 289 -2.95 -12.38 0.97
CA ARG A 289 -3.10 -11.06 1.58
C ARG A 289 -4.57 -10.62 1.63
N ILE A 290 -4.94 -9.92 2.70
CA ILE A 290 -6.26 -9.29 2.86
C ILE A 290 -6.26 -7.98 2.09
N ILE A 291 -7.08 -7.90 1.03
CA ILE A 291 -7.21 -6.68 0.24
C ILE A 291 -8.03 -5.64 1.02
N THR A 292 -7.51 -4.42 1.15
CA THR A 292 -8.16 -3.33 1.91
C THR A 292 -8.75 -2.26 0.98
N VAL A 293 -8.30 -1.01 1.09
CA VAL A 293 -8.77 0.13 0.30
C VAL A 293 -7.60 1.01 -0.15
N PRO A 294 -7.79 1.83 -1.21
CA PRO A 294 -6.87 2.90 -1.57
C PRO A 294 -6.70 3.89 -0.45
N PHE A 295 -5.47 4.10 0.01
CA PHE A 295 -5.13 5.12 1.02
C PHE A 295 -4.16 6.18 0.51
N SER A 296 -3.50 5.94 -0.63
CA SER A 296 -2.69 6.95 -1.29
C SER A 296 -2.85 6.91 -2.81
N PHE A 297 -2.59 8.04 -3.45
CA PHE A 297 -2.81 8.27 -4.87
C PHE A 297 -1.59 8.93 -5.48
N LYS A 298 -1.28 8.55 -6.71
CA LYS A 298 -0.18 9.13 -7.48
C LYS A 298 -0.59 10.50 -7.98
N GLU A 299 0.14 11.52 -7.56
CA GLU A 299 0.00 12.89 -8.05
C GLU A 299 1.29 13.33 -8.75
N ILE A 300 1.15 14.21 -9.73
CA ILE A 300 2.27 14.83 -10.45
C ILE A 300 2.20 16.33 -10.17
N ASP A 301 3.29 16.90 -9.68
CA ASP A 301 3.37 18.34 -9.44
C ASP A 301 3.71 19.15 -10.71
N ASP A 302 3.71 20.47 -10.60
CA ASP A 302 3.98 21.39 -11.71
C ASP A 302 5.41 21.22 -12.30
N GLU A 303 6.31 20.56 -11.57
CA GLU A 303 7.69 20.24 -12.01
C GLU A 303 7.78 18.84 -12.66
N GLY A 304 6.65 18.15 -12.83
CA GLY A 304 6.60 16.83 -13.45
C GLY A 304 7.10 15.68 -12.56
N LEU A 305 7.23 15.92 -11.26
CA LEU A 305 7.69 14.93 -10.28
C LEU A 305 6.51 14.20 -9.64
N ILE A 306 6.68 12.89 -9.47
CA ILE A 306 5.66 12.01 -8.91
C ILE A 306 5.75 12.00 -7.39
N SER A 307 4.62 12.14 -6.71
CA SER A 307 4.49 11.87 -5.28
C SER A 307 3.28 10.98 -5.00
N TYR A 308 3.31 10.25 -3.89
CA TYR A 308 2.14 9.55 -3.38
C TYR A 308 1.55 10.39 -2.26
N VAL A 309 0.32 10.86 -2.49
CA VAL A 309 -0.41 11.70 -1.54
C VAL A 309 -1.44 10.83 -0.84
N ALA A 310 -1.40 10.83 0.49
CA ALA A 310 -2.35 10.06 1.30
C ALA A 310 -3.73 10.75 1.39
N ASP A 311 -4.78 9.94 1.45
CA ASP A 311 -6.11 10.35 1.89
C ASP A 311 -6.29 9.96 3.36
N ALA A 312 -6.50 10.97 4.22
CA ALA A 312 -6.54 10.77 5.67
C ALA A 312 -7.66 9.82 6.12
N GLU A 313 -8.88 9.96 5.58
CA GLU A 313 -10.01 9.12 6.01
C GLU A 313 -9.84 7.67 5.52
N ARG A 314 -9.17 7.49 4.38
CA ARG A 314 -8.78 6.16 3.91
C ARG A 314 -7.64 5.55 4.72
N CYS A 315 -6.66 6.35 5.18
CA CYS A 315 -5.66 5.91 6.15
C CYS A 315 -6.33 5.37 7.42
N ASP A 316 -7.34 6.08 7.96
CA ASP A 316 -8.10 5.64 9.13
C ASP A 316 -8.78 4.29 8.90
N ARG A 317 -9.31 4.08 7.69
CA ARG A 317 -9.91 2.78 7.31
C ARG A 317 -8.87 1.66 7.33
N VAL A 318 -7.72 1.85 6.68
CA VAL A 318 -6.67 0.83 6.61
C VAL A 318 -6.09 0.54 7.99
N ALA A 319 -5.77 1.59 8.75
CA ALA A 319 -5.28 1.49 10.12
C ALA A 319 -6.28 0.77 11.04
N GLY A 320 -7.56 1.14 10.97
CA GLY A 320 -8.62 0.51 11.75
C GLY A 320 -8.82 -0.97 11.41
N LEU A 321 -8.66 -1.37 10.16
CA LEU A 321 -8.67 -2.78 9.75
C LEU A 321 -7.46 -3.52 10.34
N ALA A 322 -6.24 -2.99 10.15
CA ALA A 322 -5.02 -3.61 10.64
C ALA A 322 -5.04 -3.81 12.16
N VAL A 323 -5.39 -2.77 12.92
CA VAL A 323 -5.48 -2.83 14.40
C VAL A 323 -6.56 -3.81 14.85
N LYS A 324 -7.73 -3.87 14.19
CA LYS A 324 -8.77 -4.84 14.54
C LYS A 324 -8.33 -6.27 14.27
N HIS A 325 -7.66 -6.53 13.15
CA HIS A 325 -7.11 -7.85 12.83
C HIS A 325 -6.04 -8.28 13.84
N ALA A 326 -5.10 -7.38 14.17
CA ALA A 326 -4.09 -7.63 15.19
C ALA A 326 -4.70 -7.96 16.56
N ARG A 327 -5.74 -7.20 16.98
CA ARG A 327 -6.44 -7.42 18.25
C ARG A 327 -7.08 -8.80 18.37
N LEU A 328 -7.44 -9.47 17.27
CA LEU A 328 -8.05 -10.80 17.34
C LEU A 328 -7.15 -11.84 18.02
N ARG A 329 -5.83 -11.68 17.93
CA ARG A 329 -4.85 -12.56 18.60
C ARG A 329 -4.83 -12.36 20.12
N ALA A 330 -5.01 -11.12 20.58
CA ALA A 330 -4.99 -10.77 21.99
C ALA A 330 -6.30 -11.07 22.75
N ILE A 331 -7.44 -11.10 22.05
CA ILE A 331 -8.75 -11.38 22.67
C ILE A 331 -8.89 -12.88 22.91
N SER A 332 -9.11 -13.26 24.17
CA SER A 332 -9.38 -14.64 24.59
C SER A 332 -10.63 -15.20 23.89
N ALA A 333 -10.74 -16.52 23.72
CA ALA A 333 -11.91 -17.12 23.08
C ALA A 333 -13.23 -16.79 23.81
N VAL A 334 -13.22 -16.75 25.15
CA VAL A 334 -14.41 -16.44 25.96
C VAL A 334 -14.89 -15.00 25.80
N ASP A 335 -13.97 -14.05 25.60
CA ASP A 335 -14.31 -12.63 25.42
C ASP A 335 -14.57 -12.26 23.95
N LYS A 336 -14.29 -13.18 23.01
CA LYS A 336 -14.35 -12.94 21.58
C LYS A 336 -15.77 -13.05 21.04
N ARG A 337 -16.35 -11.90 20.74
CA ARG A 337 -17.69 -11.79 20.13
C ARG A 337 -17.62 -11.97 18.62
N VAL A 338 -18.30 -12.99 18.10
CA VAL A 338 -18.38 -13.32 16.67
C VAL A 338 -19.82 -13.15 16.20
N VAL A 339 -20.01 -12.61 15.00
CA VAL A 339 -21.33 -12.51 14.35
C VAL A 339 -21.34 -13.45 13.15
N LEU A 340 -22.23 -14.44 13.16
CA LEU A 340 -22.47 -15.32 12.02
C LEU A 340 -23.66 -14.79 11.22
N VAL A 341 -23.40 -14.33 9.99
CA VAL A 341 -24.41 -13.71 9.12
C VAL A 341 -24.83 -14.70 8.04
N PHE A 342 -26.15 -14.92 7.90
CA PHE A 342 -26.72 -15.82 6.90
C PHE A 342 -27.29 -15.03 5.72
N SER A 343 -26.93 -15.43 4.50
CA SER A 343 -27.50 -14.88 3.27
C SER A 343 -29.00 -15.19 3.19
N ALA A 344 -29.81 -14.20 2.81
CA ALA A 344 -31.27 -14.35 2.71
C ALA A 344 -31.83 -13.87 1.36
N TYR A 345 -31.07 -14.01 0.26
CA TYR A 345 -31.47 -13.44 -1.05
C TYR A 345 -32.25 -14.40 -1.96
N PRO A 346 -33.37 -13.95 -2.58
CA PRO A 346 -34.23 -12.83 -2.17
C PRO A 346 -35.02 -13.18 -0.89
N THR A 347 -35.40 -12.13 -0.13
CA THR A 347 -35.83 -12.00 1.30
C THR A 347 -36.94 -12.91 1.84
N LYS A 348 -37.04 -14.15 1.35
CA LYS A 348 -38.05 -15.11 1.78
C LYS A 348 -37.47 -16.06 2.82
N HIS A 349 -38.27 -16.42 3.82
CA HIS A 349 -37.90 -17.42 4.82
C HIS A 349 -37.36 -18.73 4.21
N ALA A 350 -37.88 -19.15 3.05
CA ALA A 350 -37.43 -20.34 2.32
C ALA A 350 -35.98 -20.29 1.80
N ARG A 351 -35.27 -19.15 1.92
CA ARG A 351 -33.92 -18.95 1.40
C ARG A 351 -32.92 -18.45 2.43
N ILE A 352 -33.27 -18.43 3.72
CA ILE A 352 -32.30 -18.09 4.77
C ILE A 352 -31.21 -19.17 4.78
N GLY A 353 -29.95 -18.72 4.72
CA GLY A 353 -28.78 -19.60 4.67
C GLY A 353 -28.54 -20.23 3.29
N ASN A 354 -29.14 -19.72 2.21
CA ASN A 354 -28.87 -20.29 0.88
C ASN A 354 -27.41 -20.07 0.45
N ALA A 355 -26.67 -21.16 0.26
CA ALA A 355 -25.28 -21.17 -0.22
C ALA A 355 -25.11 -22.29 -1.26
N VAL A 356 -24.37 -22.01 -2.34
CA VAL A 356 -24.22 -22.95 -3.46
C VAL A 356 -23.36 -24.13 -3.04
N GLY A 357 -23.94 -25.34 -3.05
CA GLY A 357 -23.23 -26.59 -2.77
C GLY A 357 -22.85 -26.81 -1.30
N LEU A 358 -23.39 -26.01 -0.38
CA LEU A 358 -23.10 -26.10 1.05
C LEU A 358 -24.40 -26.34 1.85
N ASP A 359 -24.38 -27.32 2.74
CA ASP A 359 -25.41 -27.48 3.77
C ASP A 359 -25.15 -26.45 4.88
N THR A 360 -25.70 -25.24 4.71
CA THR A 360 -25.43 -24.12 5.61
C THR A 360 -25.90 -24.37 7.05
N PRO A 361 -27.10 -24.92 7.31
CA PRO A 361 -27.53 -25.22 8.68
C PRO A 361 -26.61 -26.25 9.37
N ALA A 362 -26.29 -27.36 8.70
CA ALA A 362 -25.38 -28.37 9.27
C ALA A 362 -23.97 -27.80 9.48
N SER A 363 -23.47 -27.00 8.54
CA SER A 363 -22.15 -26.35 8.64
C SER A 363 -22.09 -25.36 9.79
N ALA A 364 -23.15 -24.58 10.01
CA ALA A 364 -23.24 -23.65 11.12
C ALA A 364 -23.26 -24.37 12.47
N VAL A 365 -24.00 -25.48 12.59
CA VAL A 365 -23.98 -26.32 13.80
C VAL A 365 -22.57 -26.88 14.05
N ALA A 366 -21.91 -27.41 13.02
CA ALA A 366 -20.55 -27.92 13.15
C ALA A 366 -19.55 -26.82 13.57
N LEU A 367 -19.66 -25.62 12.98
CA LEU A 367 -18.86 -24.46 13.35
C LEU A 367 -19.08 -24.04 14.81
N LEU A 368 -20.34 -23.89 15.25
CA LEU A 368 -20.67 -23.47 16.62
C LEU A 368 -20.15 -24.47 17.65
N ARG A 369 -20.23 -25.77 17.36
CA ARG A 369 -19.62 -26.81 18.21
C ARG A 369 -18.10 -26.68 18.28
N ALA A 370 -17.44 -26.54 17.13
CA ALA A 370 -15.99 -26.34 17.09
C ALA A 370 -15.56 -25.07 17.84
N MET A 371 -16.35 -23.99 17.75
CA MET A 371 -16.13 -22.77 18.53
C MET A 371 -16.28 -23.02 20.03
N ARG A 372 -17.32 -23.74 20.47
CA ARG A 372 -17.48 -24.12 21.88
C ARG A 372 -16.30 -24.96 22.38
N ASP A 373 -15.87 -25.95 21.60
CA ASP A 373 -14.72 -26.80 21.94
C ASP A 373 -13.40 -26.00 21.99
N ALA A 374 -13.31 -24.91 21.22
CA ALA A 374 -12.21 -23.94 21.26
C ALA A 374 -12.35 -22.88 22.38
N GLY A 375 -13.39 -22.96 23.23
CA GLY A 375 -13.58 -22.10 24.40
C GLY A 375 -14.35 -20.81 24.15
N TYR A 376 -15.06 -20.68 23.03
CA TYR A 376 -15.97 -19.55 22.80
C TYR A 376 -17.28 -19.72 23.58
N GLU A 377 -17.79 -18.60 24.11
CA GLU A 377 -19.10 -18.55 24.75
C GLU A 377 -20.19 -18.43 23.68
N ILE A 378 -20.81 -19.55 23.31
CA ILE A 378 -21.91 -19.59 22.31
C ILE A 378 -23.31 -19.55 22.94
N GLY A 379 -23.42 -19.76 24.25
CA GLY A 379 -24.70 -19.87 24.97
C GLY A 379 -25.52 -21.10 24.58
N ASP A 380 -26.82 -21.06 24.85
CA ASP A 380 -27.79 -22.10 24.46
C ASP A 380 -28.37 -21.78 23.08
N VAL A 381 -27.90 -22.49 22.07
CA VAL A 381 -28.33 -22.32 20.67
C VAL A 381 -29.09 -23.57 20.22
N PRO A 382 -30.37 -23.44 19.82
CA PRO A 382 -31.17 -24.57 19.35
C PRO A 382 -30.48 -25.35 18.24
N GLY A 383 -30.54 -26.68 18.35
CA GLY A 383 -29.97 -27.61 17.36
C GLY A 383 -28.49 -27.94 17.54
N VAL A 384 -27.70 -27.13 18.26
CA VAL A 384 -26.26 -27.35 18.39
C VAL A 384 -25.92 -28.66 19.12
N ASP A 385 -26.57 -28.92 20.26
CA ASP A 385 -26.33 -30.15 21.04
C ASP A 385 -26.94 -31.40 20.37
N ALA A 386 -28.11 -31.24 19.75
CA ALA A 386 -28.79 -32.30 19.03
C ALA A 386 -28.17 -32.60 17.65
N GLN A 387 -27.22 -31.79 17.17
CA GLN A 387 -26.70 -31.82 15.80
C GLN A 387 -27.78 -31.67 14.74
N ASP A 388 -28.74 -30.79 15.02
CA ASP A 388 -29.94 -30.58 14.23
C ASP A 388 -29.88 -29.19 13.57
N GLY A 389 -29.51 -29.15 12.30
CA GLY A 389 -29.49 -27.93 11.50
C GLY A 389 -30.89 -27.33 11.29
N ASP A 390 -31.93 -28.16 11.25
CA ASP A 390 -33.31 -27.70 11.06
C ASP A 390 -33.78 -26.93 12.29
N ALA A 391 -33.46 -27.42 13.49
CA ALA A 391 -33.74 -26.70 14.73
C ALA A 391 -33.05 -25.33 14.79
N LEU A 392 -31.79 -25.24 14.32
CA LEU A 392 -31.06 -23.98 14.26
C LEU A 392 -31.73 -22.97 13.30
N ILE A 393 -32.01 -23.39 12.07
CA ILE A 393 -32.54 -22.48 11.05
C ILE A 393 -33.98 -22.05 11.37
N HIS A 394 -34.81 -22.95 11.93
CA HIS A 394 -36.16 -22.59 12.38
C HIS A 394 -36.12 -21.56 13.52
N ALA A 395 -35.22 -21.73 14.49
CA ALA A 395 -35.05 -20.75 15.56
C ALA A 395 -34.59 -19.37 15.03
N LEU A 396 -33.71 -19.36 14.01
CA LEU A 396 -33.28 -18.13 13.34
C LEU A 396 -34.44 -17.46 12.58
N ILE A 397 -35.25 -18.23 11.85
CA ILE A 397 -36.43 -17.70 11.14
C ILE A 397 -37.44 -17.11 12.12
N GLU A 398 -37.75 -17.83 13.22
CA GLU A 398 -38.72 -17.42 14.22
C GLU A 398 -38.34 -16.10 14.91
N ARG A 399 -37.04 -15.93 15.22
CA ARG A 399 -36.52 -14.80 16.01
C ARG A 399 -35.92 -13.67 15.18
N GLY A 400 -35.57 -13.93 13.93
CA GLY A 400 -34.76 -13.02 13.09
C GLY A 400 -35.28 -12.83 11.67
N GLY A 401 -36.41 -13.44 11.31
CA GLY A 401 -37.06 -13.24 10.02
C GLY A 401 -37.47 -11.79 9.80
N GLN A 402 -37.01 -11.18 8.69
CA GLN A 402 -37.38 -9.83 8.26
C GLN A 402 -38.35 -9.88 7.07
N ASP A 403 -39.05 -11.00 6.88
CA ASP A 403 -40.02 -11.19 5.80
C ASP A 403 -41.32 -10.44 6.14
N PRO A 404 -41.70 -9.39 5.39
CA PRO A 404 -42.89 -8.59 5.71
C PRO A 404 -44.19 -9.38 5.73
N ASP A 405 -44.26 -10.51 5.01
CA ASP A 405 -45.45 -11.38 4.98
C ASP A 405 -45.64 -12.15 6.29
N TRP A 406 -44.57 -12.30 7.09
CA TRP A 406 -44.53 -13.13 8.30
C TRP A 406 -44.11 -12.37 9.57
N LEU A 407 -43.59 -11.14 9.42
CA LEU A 407 -43.21 -10.30 10.55
C LEU A 407 -44.45 -9.67 11.19
N THR A 408 -44.79 -10.14 12.38
CA THR A 408 -45.91 -9.57 13.15
C THR A 408 -45.50 -8.32 13.91
N ASP A 409 -46.46 -7.43 14.20
CA ASP A 409 -46.23 -6.23 15.03
C ASP A 409 -45.66 -6.59 16.41
N GLY A 410 -46.08 -7.73 16.98
CA GLY A 410 -45.57 -8.24 18.26
C GLY A 410 -44.11 -8.68 18.20
N GLN A 411 -43.68 -9.30 17.10
CA GLN A 411 -42.27 -9.64 16.88
C GLN A 411 -41.41 -8.39 16.65
N LEU A 412 -41.93 -7.40 15.94
CA LEU A 412 -41.23 -6.13 15.71
C LEU A 412 -41.06 -5.35 17.03
N ALA A 413 -42.14 -5.15 17.77
CA ALA A 413 -42.12 -4.41 19.04
C ALA A 413 -41.31 -5.16 20.13
N GLY A 414 -41.40 -6.49 20.16
CA GLY A 414 -40.70 -7.36 21.10
C GLY A 414 -39.23 -7.63 20.77
N ASN A 415 -38.69 -7.07 19.68
CA ASN A 415 -37.30 -7.32 19.30
C ASN A 415 -36.33 -6.72 20.34
N PRO A 416 -35.41 -7.53 20.92
CA PRO A 416 -34.47 -7.04 21.93
C PRO A 416 -33.41 -6.10 21.35
N ILE A 417 -33.15 -6.16 20.04
CA ILE A 417 -32.19 -5.30 19.36
C ILE A 417 -32.93 -4.06 18.85
N ARG A 418 -32.73 -2.94 19.53
CA ARG A 418 -33.32 -1.65 19.17
C ARG A 418 -32.22 -0.59 19.06
N LEU A 419 -32.15 0.06 17.91
CA LEU A 419 -31.22 1.18 17.68
C LEU A 419 -32.00 2.49 17.77
N PRO A 420 -31.69 3.38 18.73
CA PRO A 420 -32.35 4.68 18.81
C PRO A 420 -32.16 5.46 17.50
N ALA A 421 -33.26 6.04 16.98
CA ALA A 421 -33.22 6.82 15.74
C ALA A 421 -32.22 7.99 15.81
N LYS A 422 -31.99 8.54 17.01
CA LYS A 422 -30.96 9.54 17.26
C LYS A 422 -29.56 8.98 16.96
N ASP A 423 -29.22 7.82 17.50
CA ASP A 423 -27.89 7.23 17.36
C ASP A 423 -27.64 6.78 15.91
N TYR A 424 -28.66 6.23 15.25
CA TYR A 424 -28.60 5.93 13.82
C TYR A 424 -28.34 7.19 12.99
N ARG A 425 -29.06 8.29 13.25
CA ARG A 425 -28.88 9.56 12.54
C ARG A 425 -27.50 10.18 12.80
N ASP A 426 -27.03 10.14 14.04
CA ASP A 426 -25.71 10.67 14.43
C ASP A 426 -24.58 9.89 13.75
N TRP A 427 -24.75 8.58 13.56
CA TRP A 427 -23.84 7.76 12.76
C TRP A 427 -23.97 8.05 11.26
N PHE A 428 -25.20 8.06 10.72
CA PHE A 428 -25.48 8.27 9.30
C PHE A 428 -24.97 9.62 8.80
N ALA A 429 -25.03 10.66 9.64
CA ALA A 429 -24.51 12.00 9.34
C ALA A 429 -22.98 12.06 9.16
N LYS A 430 -22.23 11.03 9.57
CA LYS A 430 -20.78 10.94 9.36
C LYS A 430 -20.41 10.35 7.99
N LEU A 431 -21.38 9.83 7.25
CA LEU A 431 -21.15 9.20 5.95
C LEU A 431 -21.01 10.26 4.83
N PRO A 432 -20.33 9.95 3.72
CA PRO A 432 -20.22 10.86 2.58
C PRO A 432 -21.57 11.24 1.98
N ARG A 433 -21.73 12.52 1.63
CA ARG A 433 -23.00 13.05 1.08
C ARG A 433 -23.52 12.31 -0.14
N ARG A 434 -22.63 11.87 -1.03
CA ARG A 434 -23.00 11.07 -2.22
C ARG A 434 -23.78 9.82 -1.83
N LEU A 435 -23.38 9.14 -0.75
CA LEU A 435 -24.07 7.97 -0.24
C LEU A 435 -25.36 8.36 0.49
N THR A 436 -25.30 9.32 1.41
CA THR A 436 -26.48 9.70 2.19
C THR A 436 -27.61 10.24 1.32
N ASP A 437 -27.30 11.07 0.33
CA ASP A 437 -28.30 11.66 -0.57
C ASP A 437 -28.94 10.58 -1.45
N ALA A 438 -28.15 9.59 -1.92
CA ALA A 438 -28.66 8.45 -2.67
C ALA A 438 -29.56 7.54 -1.83
N VAL A 439 -29.18 7.27 -0.58
CA VAL A 439 -30.02 6.49 0.36
C VAL A 439 -31.32 7.23 0.64
N VAL A 440 -31.25 8.52 0.99
CA VAL A 440 -32.44 9.34 1.30
C VAL A 440 -33.39 9.44 0.10
N LYS A 441 -32.86 9.54 -1.12
CA LYS A 441 -33.68 9.56 -2.35
C LYS A 441 -34.56 8.32 -2.50
N HIS A 442 -34.08 7.15 -2.10
CA HIS A 442 -34.82 5.88 -2.30
C HIS A 442 -35.57 5.41 -1.05
N TRP A 443 -35.05 5.73 0.14
CA TRP A 443 -35.52 5.18 1.42
C TRP A 443 -36.07 6.23 2.39
N GLY A 444 -36.08 7.51 1.98
CA GLY A 444 -36.50 8.63 2.83
C GLY A 444 -35.45 9.05 3.87
N PRO A 445 -35.74 10.10 4.65
CA PRO A 445 -34.81 10.59 5.67
C PRO A 445 -34.64 9.54 6.80
N PRO A 446 -33.45 9.48 7.44
CA PRO A 446 -33.23 8.58 8.57
C PRO A 446 -34.26 8.82 9.70
N PRO A 447 -34.82 7.76 10.33
CA PRO A 447 -34.44 6.35 10.24
C PRO A 447 -35.10 5.54 9.11
N GLY A 448 -35.77 6.20 8.16
CA GLY A 448 -36.55 5.53 7.11
C GLY A 448 -37.91 5.06 7.61
N GLU A 449 -38.48 4.07 6.91
CA GLU A 449 -39.80 3.50 7.21
C GLU A 449 -39.79 1.98 7.41
N LEU A 450 -38.70 1.30 7.03
CA LEU A 450 -38.58 -0.15 7.19
C LEU A 450 -38.22 -0.50 8.63
N PHE A 451 -39.02 -1.38 9.24
CA PHE A 451 -38.81 -1.91 10.60
C PHE A 451 -38.67 -0.81 11.66
N VAL A 452 -39.38 0.31 11.48
CA VAL A 452 -39.39 1.42 12.42
C VAL A 452 -40.60 1.29 13.34
N ASP A 453 -40.33 0.96 14.60
CA ASP A 453 -41.34 1.03 15.66
C ASP A 453 -41.46 2.49 16.17
N ARG A 454 -42.68 3.04 16.10
CA ARG A 454 -43.02 4.41 16.53
C ARG A 454 -43.89 4.45 17.79
N SER A 455 -44.11 3.29 18.43
CA SER A 455 -44.91 3.16 19.65
C SER A 455 -44.31 3.87 20.86
#